data_AF-A0A2E3YNG9-F1
#
_entry.id   AF-A0A2E3YNG9-F1
#
_cell.length_a   1.000
_cell.length_b   1.000
_cell.length_c   1.000
_cell.angle_alpha   90.00
_cell.angle_beta   90.00
_cell.angle_gamma   90.00
#
_symmetry.space_group_name_H-M   'P 1'
#
loop_
_entity.id
_entity.type
_entity.pdbx_description
1 polymer ?
#
loop_
_entity_poly.entity_id
_entity_poly.type
_entity_poly.pdbx_seq_one_letter_code
_entity_poly.pdbx_strand_id
1 'polypeptide(L)'
;MRYKKLHIVSFLVLFSGISNAQGWTEHVYLNDFFTINFPGDPEINETTYLSEFDATYPARVYTVNSQQSLYSVTVVDFTDAQAIHAAMEKTEAATSSATWINDQRAAVSRAAREMRSRGGEITHDAWSHIDRVEGLQLQMTNSDNSRTYAGIYMNGNSSRLFILEATVAPRSIPPGQFQQSLGFVDSSGNRIRYQLSANGCTI
;
A
#
# COMPACT_ATOMS: atom_id res chain seq x y z
N MET A 1 1.09 79.45 17.21
CA MET A 1 1.40 78.13 17.81
C MET A 1 0.30 77.14 17.45
N ARG A 2 0.54 76.17 16.57
CA ARG A 2 -0.44 75.13 16.22
C ARG A 2 0.28 73.86 15.77
N TYR A 3 0.62 73.01 16.73
CA TYR A 3 1.26 71.72 16.49
C TYR A 3 0.21 70.74 15.95
N LYS A 4 0.39 70.25 14.71
CA LYS A 4 -0.40 69.13 14.18
C LYS A 4 0.20 67.83 14.71
N LYS A 5 -0.58 67.05 15.45
CA LYS A 5 -0.18 65.71 15.92
C LYS A 5 -0.25 64.75 14.74
N LEU A 6 0.89 64.14 14.40
CA LEU A 6 0.99 63.09 13.40
C LEU A 6 0.71 61.75 14.10
N HIS A 7 -0.39 61.09 13.77
CA HIS A 7 -0.69 59.74 14.26
C HIS A 7 -0.08 58.73 13.28
N ILE A 8 0.99 58.04 13.72
CA ILE A 8 1.57 56.92 12.99
C ILE A 8 0.72 55.70 13.33
N VAL A 9 -0.05 55.21 12.35
CA VAL A 9 -0.74 53.92 12.44
C VAL A 9 0.24 52.85 11.98
N SER A 10 0.71 52.03 12.92
CA SER A 10 1.58 50.90 12.62
C SER A 10 0.71 49.73 12.12
N PHE A 11 0.90 49.34 10.87
CA PHE A 11 0.20 48.23 10.25
C PHE A 11 0.99 46.93 10.49
N LEU A 12 0.54 46.11 11.44
CA LEU A 12 1.11 44.79 11.70
C LEU A 12 0.70 43.84 10.57
N VAL A 13 1.64 43.55 9.66
CA VAL A 13 1.48 42.50 8.65
C VAL A 13 1.79 41.16 9.31
N LEU A 14 0.76 40.38 9.61
CA LEU A 14 0.88 39.00 10.04
C LEU A 14 1.25 38.16 8.81
N PHE A 15 2.52 37.77 8.70
CA PHE A 15 2.92 36.70 7.78
C PHE A 15 2.33 35.39 8.30
N SER A 16 1.21 34.96 7.70
CA SER A 16 0.74 33.58 7.83
C SER A 16 1.80 32.67 7.21
N GLY A 17 2.61 32.03 8.04
CA GLY A 17 3.50 30.96 7.59
C GLY A 17 2.70 29.87 6.91
N ILE A 18 3.29 29.23 5.89
CA ILE A 18 2.70 28.04 5.27
C ILE A 18 2.59 26.98 6.36
N SER A 19 1.40 26.80 6.90
CA SER A 19 1.09 25.67 7.76
C SER A 19 1.03 24.43 6.86
N ASN A 20 2.08 23.62 6.85
CA ASN A 20 1.94 22.22 6.44
C ASN A 20 0.94 21.61 7.42
N ALA A 21 -0.32 21.48 7.01
CA ALA A 21 -1.27 20.72 7.80
C ALA A 21 -0.71 19.30 7.93
N GLN A 22 -0.28 18.93 9.13
CA GLN A 22 0.05 17.54 9.46
C GLN A 22 -1.26 16.76 9.45
N GLY A 23 -1.66 16.35 8.25
CA GLY A 23 -2.94 15.71 7.99
C GLY A 23 -2.75 14.49 7.11
N TRP A 24 -3.67 13.55 7.26
CA TRP A 24 -3.79 12.44 6.33
C TRP A 24 -4.47 12.96 5.05
N THR A 25 -3.79 12.80 3.91
CA THR A 25 -4.32 13.17 2.60
C THR A 25 -4.49 11.92 1.75
N GLU A 26 -5.55 11.88 0.95
CA GLU A 26 -5.70 10.84 -0.07
C GLU A 26 -4.77 11.15 -1.25
N HIS A 27 -4.01 10.14 -1.67
CA HIS A 27 -3.17 10.17 -2.85
C HIS A 27 -3.73 9.21 -3.89
N VAL A 28 -3.66 9.61 -5.16
CA VAL A 28 -4.10 8.81 -6.31
C VAL A 28 -2.89 8.46 -7.16
N TYR A 29 -2.65 7.16 -7.39
CA TYR A 29 -1.52 6.67 -8.17
C TYR A 29 -2.01 5.95 -9.42
N LEU A 30 -2.20 6.71 -10.51
CA LEU A 30 -2.76 6.20 -11.76
C LEU A 30 -1.89 5.13 -12.45
N ASN A 31 -0.56 5.21 -12.30
CA ASN A 31 0.34 4.20 -12.85
C ASN A 31 0.11 2.81 -12.26
N ASP A 32 -0.46 2.75 -11.05
CA ASP A 32 -0.65 1.52 -10.29
C ASP A 32 -2.10 1.27 -9.88
N PHE A 33 -3.04 2.09 -10.38
CA PHE A 33 -4.48 1.92 -10.22
C PHE A 33 -5.00 1.87 -8.77
N PHE A 34 -4.42 2.68 -7.87
CA PHE A 34 -4.88 2.71 -6.48
C PHE A 34 -4.95 4.12 -5.87
N THR A 35 -5.72 4.23 -4.78
CA THR A 35 -5.66 5.35 -3.83
C THR A 35 -5.27 4.87 -2.45
N ILE A 36 -4.68 5.76 -1.66
CA ILE A 36 -4.30 5.49 -0.27
C ILE A 36 -4.22 6.79 0.51
N ASN A 37 -4.51 6.75 1.81
CA ASN A 37 -4.23 7.89 2.68
C ASN A 37 -2.80 7.78 3.23
N PHE A 38 -1.99 8.81 3.05
CA PHE A 38 -0.68 8.93 3.69
C PHE A 38 -0.60 10.18 4.56
N PRO A 39 0.28 10.21 5.58
CA PRO A 39 0.51 11.39 6.42
C PRO A 39 1.54 12.37 5.82
N GLY A 40 1.79 12.29 4.51
CA GLY A 40 2.77 13.07 3.76
C GLY A 40 3.01 12.47 2.37
N ASP A 41 3.79 13.16 1.54
CA ASP A 41 4.15 12.67 0.21
C ASP A 41 5.11 11.48 0.31
N PRO A 42 4.83 10.33 -0.34
CA PRO A 42 5.73 9.19 -0.29
C PRO A 42 6.94 9.36 -1.20
N GLU A 43 8.05 8.81 -0.73
CA GLU A 43 9.17 8.42 -1.58
C GLU A 43 8.74 7.22 -2.43
N ILE A 44 9.06 7.24 -3.72
CA ILE A 44 8.66 6.22 -4.68
C ILE A 44 9.91 5.55 -5.25
N ASN A 45 10.05 4.24 -5.05
CA ASN A 45 11.20 3.47 -5.51
C ASN A 45 10.76 2.29 -6.37
N GLU A 46 11.40 2.10 -7.51
CA GLU A 46 11.23 0.90 -8.35
C GLU A 46 12.11 -0.23 -7.82
N THR A 47 11.58 -1.45 -7.87
CA THR A 47 12.24 -2.66 -7.36
C THR A 47 11.71 -3.89 -8.08
N THR A 48 12.09 -5.07 -7.60
CA THR A 48 11.60 -6.36 -8.07
C THR A 48 11.03 -7.19 -6.93
N TYR A 49 10.10 -8.09 -7.24
CA TYR A 49 9.48 -8.99 -6.29
C TYR A 49 9.63 -10.44 -6.75
N LEU A 50 10.17 -11.30 -5.88
CA LEU A 50 10.29 -12.74 -6.13
C LEU A 50 9.00 -13.44 -5.67
N SER A 51 8.38 -14.19 -6.57
CA SER A 51 7.09 -14.83 -6.33
C SER A 51 7.19 -16.20 -5.67
N GLU A 52 6.07 -16.92 -5.58
CA GLU A 52 6.04 -18.28 -5.03
C GLU A 52 6.68 -19.29 -6.00
N PHE A 53 6.65 -18.99 -7.31
CA PHE A 53 7.16 -19.86 -8.36
C PHE A 53 8.51 -19.37 -8.91
N ASP A 54 9.28 -18.65 -8.09
CA ASP A 54 10.61 -18.12 -8.43
C ASP A 54 10.65 -17.18 -9.65
N ALA A 55 9.49 -16.63 -10.06
CA ALA A 55 9.41 -15.59 -11.08
C ALA A 55 9.71 -14.22 -10.44
N THR A 56 10.43 -13.38 -11.17
CA THR A 56 10.77 -12.02 -10.74
C THR A 56 9.88 -11.02 -11.46
N TYR A 57 9.11 -10.25 -10.70
CA TYR A 57 8.16 -9.27 -11.21
C TYR A 57 8.64 -7.84 -10.93
N PRO A 58 8.37 -6.87 -11.83
CA PRO A 58 8.50 -5.46 -11.51
C PRO A 58 7.62 -5.09 -10.32
N ALA A 59 8.15 -4.25 -9.44
CA ALA A 59 7.41 -3.74 -8.30
C ALA A 59 7.78 -2.28 -8.01
N ARG A 60 6.91 -1.60 -7.29
CA ARG A 60 7.13 -0.23 -6.82
C ARG A 60 6.74 -0.12 -5.36
N VAL A 61 7.57 0.59 -4.58
CA VAL A 61 7.34 0.82 -3.16
C VAL A 61 7.13 2.31 -2.93
N TYR A 62 6.01 2.64 -2.29
CA TYR A 62 5.65 3.97 -1.82
C TYR A 62 5.90 4.01 -0.33
N THR A 63 6.72 4.93 0.16
CA THR A 63 7.13 4.97 1.58
C THR A 63 7.00 6.35 2.19
N VAL A 64 6.38 6.43 3.37
CA VAL A 64 6.35 7.64 4.19
C VAL A 64 6.91 7.33 5.57
N ASN A 65 7.95 8.06 5.96
CA ASN A 65 8.44 8.11 7.33
C ASN A 65 7.73 9.26 8.06
N SER A 66 7.00 8.96 9.13
CA SER A 66 6.33 9.98 9.94
C SER A 66 6.62 9.75 11.42
N GLN A 67 7.39 10.65 12.02
CA GLN A 67 7.86 10.55 13.41
C GLN A 67 8.58 9.20 13.67
N GLN A 68 7.92 8.29 14.41
CA GLN A 68 8.42 6.94 14.74
C GLN A 68 7.60 5.85 14.05
N SER A 69 6.93 6.19 12.95
CA SER A 69 6.11 5.28 12.17
C SER A 69 6.56 5.23 10.71
N LEU A 70 6.54 4.02 10.16
CA LEU A 70 6.83 3.75 8.76
C LEU A 70 5.55 3.25 8.10
N TYR A 71 5.15 3.91 7.02
CA TYR A 71 4.02 3.51 6.19
C TYR A 71 4.52 3.16 4.81
N SER A 72 4.12 2.01 4.28
CA SER A 72 4.48 1.61 2.92
C SER A 72 3.36 0.91 2.19
N VAL A 73 3.34 1.08 0.87
CA VAL A 73 2.59 0.25 -0.07
C VAL A 73 3.56 -0.29 -1.09
N THR A 74 3.69 -1.60 -1.17
CA THR A 74 4.38 -2.29 -2.28
C THR A 74 3.33 -2.74 -3.28
N VAL A 75 3.50 -2.33 -4.54
CA VAL A 75 2.68 -2.78 -5.66
C VAL A 75 3.54 -3.68 -6.55
N VAL A 76 3.11 -4.91 -6.77
CA VAL A 76 3.77 -5.86 -7.68
C VAL A 76 2.92 -6.01 -8.92
N ASP A 77 3.56 -5.86 -10.09
CA ASP A 77 2.89 -5.92 -11.39
C ASP A 77 3.00 -7.33 -12.00
N PHE A 78 1.86 -8.01 -12.10
CA PHE A 78 1.73 -9.33 -12.73
C PHE A 78 1.18 -9.25 -14.16
N THR A 79 1.06 -8.08 -14.80
CA THR A 79 0.49 -7.97 -16.16
C THR A 79 1.19 -8.88 -17.18
N ASP A 80 2.50 -9.01 -17.07
CA ASP A 80 3.32 -9.82 -17.98
C ASP A 80 3.60 -11.24 -17.46
N ALA A 81 2.86 -11.71 -16.45
CA ALA A 81 3.13 -13.00 -15.79
C ALA A 81 3.20 -14.18 -16.76
N GLN A 82 2.30 -14.23 -17.75
CA GLN A 82 2.32 -15.29 -18.75
C GLN A 82 3.61 -15.26 -19.59
N ALA A 83 4.07 -14.07 -20.00
CA ALA A 83 5.28 -13.91 -20.79
C ALA A 83 6.54 -14.23 -19.97
N ILE A 84 6.60 -13.76 -18.72
CA ILE A 84 7.68 -14.05 -17.77
C ILE A 84 7.81 -15.57 -17.58
N HIS A 85 6.72 -16.26 -17.25
CA HIS A 85 6.71 -17.72 -17.09
C HIS A 85 7.06 -18.47 -18.38
N ALA A 86 6.63 -17.96 -19.54
CA ALA A 86 6.98 -18.57 -20.83
C ALA A 86 8.47 -18.49 -21.15
N ALA A 87 9.17 -17.46 -20.65
CA ALA A 87 10.59 -17.26 -20.83
C ALA A 87 11.48 -17.98 -19.78
N MET A 88 10.89 -18.42 -18.66
CA MET A 88 11.60 -19.18 -17.63
C MET A 88 11.98 -20.58 -18.11
N GLU A 89 13.10 -21.11 -17.59
CA GLU A 89 13.48 -22.50 -17.80
C GLU A 89 12.42 -23.43 -17.20
N LYS A 90 11.82 -24.27 -18.03
CA LYS A 90 10.72 -25.13 -17.61
C LYS A 90 11.30 -26.42 -17.03
N THR A 91 11.12 -26.61 -15.73
CA THR A 91 11.19 -27.95 -15.14
C THR A 91 9.96 -28.76 -15.56
N GLU A 92 10.04 -30.10 -15.54
CA GLU A 92 8.89 -30.98 -15.85
C GLU A 92 7.63 -30.60 -15.03
N ALA A 93 7.80 -30.16 -13.77
CA ALA A 93 6.71 -29.71 -12.89
C ALA A 93 6.12 -28.33 -13.26
N ALA A 94 6.83 -27.50 -14.03
CA ALA A 94 6.42 -26.16 -14.46
C ALA A 94 5.84 -26.13 -15.89
N THR A 95 5.58 -27.30 -16.49
CA THR A 95 5.12 -27.42 -17.89
C THR A 95 3.66 -27.04 -18.13
N SER A 96 2.85 -26.86 -17.06
CA SER A 96 1.47 -26.41 -17.21
C SER A 96 1.39 -25.00 -17.80
N SER A 97 0.53 -24.82 -18.80
CA SER A 97 0.26 -23.52 -19.42
C SER A 97 -0.38 -22.50 -18.47
N ALA A 98 -0.83 -22.95 -17.29
CA ALA A 98 -1.48 -22.14 -16.26
C ALA A 98 -0.59 -21.83 -15.04
N THR A 99 0.71 -22.16 -15.05
CA THR A 99 1.60 -21.92 -13.89
C THR A 99 1.64 -20.45 -13.47
N TRP A 100 1.62 -19.51 -14.43
CA TRP A 100 1.55 -18.07 -14.15
C TRP A 100 0.27 -17.65 -13.39
N ILE A 101 -0.86 -18.34 -13.64
CA ILE A 101 -2.11 -18.12 -12.90
C ILE A 101 -1.96 -18.60 -11.46
N ASN A 102 -1.36 -19.77 -11.25
CA ASN A 102 -1.12 -20.30 -9.91
C ASN A 102 -0.21 -19.37 -9.10
N ASP A 103 0.82 -18.80 -9.74
CA ASP A 103 1.74 -17.86 -9.11
C ASP A 103 1.02 -16.58 -8.66
N GLN A 104 0.21 -16.00 -9.56
CA GLN A 104 -0.64 -14.85 -9.21
C GLN A 104 -1.61 -15.18 -8.06
N ARG A 105 -2.23 -16.37 -8.07
CA ARG A 105 -3.15 -16.82 -7.01
C ARG A 105 -2.44 -17.10 -5.68
N ALA A 106 -1.17 -17.47 -5.72
CA ALA A 106 -0.36 -17.71 -4.52
C ALA A 106 0.20 -16.41 -3.90
N ALA A 107 0.13 -15.28 -4.61
CA ALA A 107 0.76 -14.02 -4.22
C ALA A 107 0.39 -13.55 -2.81
N VAL A 108 -0.89 -13.63 -2.42
CA VAL A 108 -1.35 -13.23 -1.08
C VAL A 108 -0.76 -14.15 -0.01
N SER A 109 -0.84 -15.47 -0.21
CA SER A 109 -0.28 -16.44 0.74
C SER A 109 1.23 -16.35 0.87
N ARG A 110 1.93 -16.09 -0.25
CA ARG A 110 3.39 -15.90 -0.32
C ARG A 110 3.83 -14.69 0.48
N ALA A 111 3.17 -13.54 0.28
CA ALA A 111 3.45 -12.31 1.02
C ALA A 111 3.15 -12.48 2.52
N ALA A 112 2.02 -13.11 2.86
CA ALA A 112 1.67 -13.36 4.25
C ALA A 112 2.66 -14.31 4.93
N ARG A 113 3.16 -15.33 4.21
CA ARG A 113 4.21 -16.25 4.71
C ARG A 113 5.49 -15.50 5.05
N GLU A 114 5.96 -14.59 4.20
CA GLU A 114 7.15 -13.77 4.50
C GLU A 114 6.99 -12.98 5.79
N MET A 115 5.86 -12.28 5.94
CA MET A 115 5.63 -11.49 7.14
C MET A 115 5.65 -12.35 8.40
N ARG A 116 5.02 -13.53 8.36
CA ARG A 116 5.06 -14.49 9.48
C ARG A 116 6.48 -14.99 9.76
N SER A 117 7.30 -15.15 8.73
CA SER A 117 8.69 -15.58 8.85
C SER A 117 9.62 -14.53 9.47
N ARG A 118 9.20 -13.26 9.60
CA ARG A 118 9.99 -12.19 10.25
C ARG A 118 10.13 -12.37 11.77
N GLY A 119 9.38 -13.28 12.38
CA GLY A 119 9.36 -13.51 13.83
C GLY A 119 8.46 -12.52 14.58
N GLY A 120 8.44 -12.57 15.92
CA GLY A 120 7.48 -11.81 16.73
C GLY A 120 6.16 -12.55 16.98
N GLU A 121 5.19 -11.87 17.57
CA GLU A 121 3.88 -12.43 17.91
C GLU A 121 2.83 -11.99 16.89
N ILE A 122 2.19 -12.93 16.22
CA ILE A 122 1.04 -12.66 15.34
C ILE A 122 -0.19 -12.42 16.21
N THR A 123 -0.73 -11.21 16.18
CA THR A 123 -1.88 -10.80 16.99
C THR A 123 -3.20 -10.79 16.21
N HIS A 124 -3.13 -10.80 14.88
CA HIS A 124 -4.28 -10.94 13.99
C HIS A 124 -3.83 -11.55 12.67
N ASP A 125 -4.61 -12.49 12.14
CA ASP A 125 -4.35 -13.15 10.87
C ASP A 125 -5.67 -13.69 10.33
N ALA A 126 -6.32 -12.90 9.47
CA ALA A 126 -7.66 -13.23 9.00
C ALA A 126 -7.90 -12.76 7.57
N TRP A 127 -8.84 -13.44 6.92
CA TRP A 127 -9.41 -13.00 5.66
C TRP A 127 -9.99 -11.59 5.78
N SER A 128 -9.83 -10.80 4.73
CA SER A 128 -10.33 -9.42 4.64
C SER A 128 -10.63 -9.06 3.19
N HIS A 129 -11.20 -7.88 2.96
CA HIS A 129 -11.36 -7.33 1.63
C HIS A 129 -11.29 -5.79 1.66
N ILE A 130 -10.90 -5.19 0.53
CA ILE A 130 -11.05 -3.75 0.26
C ILE A 130 -11.78 -3.62 -1.07
N ASP A 131 -12.86 -2.84 -1.10
CA ASP A 131 -13.68 -2.66 -2.32
C ASP A 131 -14.06 -3.97 -3.03
N ARG A 132 -14.24 -5.02 -2.22
CA ARG A 132 -14.53 -6.42 -2.57
C ARG A 132 -13.37 -7.21 -3.18
N VAL A 133 -12.19 -6.61 -3.36
CA VAL A 133 -10.95 -7.35 -3.63
C VAL A 133 -10.56 -8.10 -2.36
N GLU A 134 -10.60 -9.42 -2.44
CA GLU A 134 -10.29 -10.31 -1.32
C GLU A 134 -8.79 -10.31 -1.02
N GLY A 135 -8.48 -10.57 0.24
CA GLY A 135 -7.12 -10.55 0.73
C GLY A 135 -7.01 -10.98 2.18
N LEU A 136 -5.97 -10.50 2.82
CA LEU A 136 -5.62 -10.87 4.18
C LEU A 136 -5.21 -9.64 4.98
N GLN A 137 -5.69 -9.56 6.22
CA GLN A 137 -5.14 -8.64 7.21
C GLN A 137 -4.29 -9.42 8.20
N LEU A 138 -3.08 -8.92 8.42
CA LEU A 138 -2.13 -9.48 9.36
C LEU A 138 -1.64 -8.39 10.29
N GLN A 139 -1.56 -8.69 11.58
CA GLN A 139 -0.99 -7.78 12.57
C GLN A 139 -0.01 -8.56 13.43
N MET A 140 1.08 -7.90 13.80
CA MET A 140 2.10 -8.50 14.62
C MET A 140 2.74 -7.49 15.58
N THR A 141 3.14 -8.00 16.75
CA THR A 141 4.07 -7.32 17.64
C THR A 141 5.47 -7.83 17.34
N ASN A 142 6.33 -6.93 16.86
CA ASN A 142 7.72 -7.23 16.47
C ASN A 142 8.60 -7.44 17.71
N SER A 143 9.81 -7.98 17.52
CA SER A 143 10.74 -8.26 18.63
C SER A 143 11.18 -7.02 19.41
N ASP A 144 11.14 -5.83 18.80
CA ASP A 144 11.41 -4.54 19.45
C ASP A 144 10.16 -3.91 20.12
N ASN A 145 9.04 -4.65 20.18
CA ASN A 145 7.71 -4.24 20.62
C ASN A 145 7.01 -3.20 19.74
N SER A 146 7.59 -2.79 18.61
CA SER A 146 6.82 -2.08 17.58
C SER A 146 5.70 -2.98 17.05
N ARG A 147 4.67 -2.40 16.44
CA ARG A 147 3.56 -3.16 15.87
C ARG A 147 3.43 -2.89 14.40
N THR A 148 3.37 -3.94 13.61
CA THR A 148 3.12 -3.88 12.16
C THR A 148 1.69 -4.30 11.88
N TYR A 149 0.97 -3.45 11.14
CA TYR A 149 -0.36 -3.73 10.61
C TYR A 149 -0.25 -3.81 9.10
N ALA A 150 -0.66 -4.94 8.53
CA ALA A 150 -0.51 -5.21 7.12
C ALA A 150 -1.82 -5.61 6.46
N GLY A 151 -2.02 -5.17 5.22
CA GLY A 151 -3.11 -5.57 4.35
C GLY A 151 -2.54 -6.10 3.04
N ILE A 152 -2.96 -7.28 2.59
CA ILE A 152 -2.43 -7.92 1.39
C ILE A 152 -3.60 -8.25 0.48
N TYR A 153 -3.64 -7.65 -0.71
CA TYR A 153 -4.77 -7.76 -1.63
C TYR A 153 -4.27 -7.98 -3.07
N MET A 154 -4.72 -9.05 -3.71
CA MET A 154 -4.44 -9.31 -5.13
C MET A 154 -5.63 -8.87 -5.97
N ASN A 155 -5.51 -7.73 -6.65
CA ASN A 155 -6.54 -7.29 -7.58
C ASN A 155 -6.35 -7.97 -8.93
N GLY A 156 -7.11 -9.04 -9.16
CA GLY A 156 -7.07 -9.79 -10.41
C GLY A 156 -7.51 -8.98 -11.64
N ASN A 157 -8.36 -7.96 -11.48
CA ASN A 157 -8.83 -7.14 -12.61
C ASN A 157 -7.72 -6.25 -13.18
N SER A 158 -6.75 -5.85 -12.35
CA SER A 158 -5.58 -5.07 -12.77
C SER A 158 -4.28 -5.88 -12.73
N SER A 159 -4.34 -7.19 -12.44
CA SER A 159 -3.18 -8.07 -12.23
C SER A 159 -2.10 -7.47 -11.30
N ARG A 160 -2.51 -6.88 -10.17
CA ARG A 160 -1.59 -6.25 -9.23
C ARG A 160 -1.78 -6.73 -7.80
N LEU A 161 -0.67 -7.05 -7.13
CA LEU A 161 -0.64 -7.34 -5.70
C LEU A 161 -0.30 -6.05 -4.95
N PHE A 162 -1.07 -5.77 -3.90
CA PHE A 162 -0.85 -4.66 -2.99
C PHE A 162 -0.50 -5.20 -1.61
N ILE A 163 0.68 -4.84 -1.10
CA ILE A 163 1.14 -5.16 0.26
C ILE A 163 1.28 -3.84 1.00
N LEU A 164 0.36 -3.57 1.92
CA LEU A 164 0.36 -2.40 2.77
C LEU A 164 1.00 -2.78 4.09
N GLU A 165 1.90 -1.95 4.61
CA GLU A 165 2.49 -2.13 5.93
C GLU A 165 2.52 -0.79 6.67
N ALA A 166 2.07 -0.77 7.92
CA ALA A 166 2.27 0.32 8.85
C ALA A 166 2.94 -0.20 10.11
N THR A 167 4.19 0.17 10.32
CA THR A 167 4.94 -0.13 11.54
C THR A 167 4.94 1.09 12.44
N VAL A 168 4.41 0.93 13.66
CA VAL A 168 4.29 2.01 14.64
C VAL A 168 5.01 1.64 15.94
N ALA A 169 5.50 2.65 16.65
CA ALA A 169 6.15 2.48 17.94
C ALA A 169 5.25 1.77 18.98
N PRO A 170 5.83 1.12 20.01
CA PRO A 170 5.06 0.44 21.06
C PRO A 170 4.01 1.36 21.69
N ARG A 171 2.81 0.84 21.97
CA ARG A 171 1.69 1.57 22.61
C ARG A 171 1.16 2.80 21.85
N SER A 172 1.58 3.02 20.61
CA SER A 172 1.00 4.08 19.75
C SER A 172 -0.48 3.82 19.44
N ILE A 173 -1.14 4.75 18.75
CA ILE A 173 -2.47 4.48 18.20
C ILE A 173 -2.33 3.43 17.08
N PRO A 174 -3.16 2.37 17.04
CA PRO A 174 -3.18 1.43 15.93
C PRO A 174 -3.40 2.15 14.58
N PRO A 175 -2.58 1.89 13.54
CA PRO A 175 -2.68 2.56 12.24
C PRO A 175 -3.81 1.98 11.36
N GLY A 176 -4.96 1.63 11.96
CA GLY A 176 -6.07 0.98 11.26
C GLY A 176 -6.64 1.84 10.12
N GLN A 177 -6.60 3.16 10.24
CA GLN A 177 -6.98 4.07 9.15
C GLN A 177 -6.15 3.82 7.89
N PHE A 178 -4.82 3.66 8.01
CA PHE A 178 -3.96 3.40 6.87
C PHE A 178 -4.34 2.08 6.19
N GLN A 179 -4.44 1.00 6.98
CA GLN A 179 -4.78 -0.35 6.51
C GLN A 179 -6.13 -0.40 5.76
N GLN A 180 -7.10 0.43 6.16
CA GLN A 180 -8.44 0.50 5.57
C GLN A 180 -8.60 1.56 4.47
N SER A 181 -7.57 2.40 4.24
CA SER A 181 -7.67 3.53 3.32
C SER A 181 -7.37 3.18 1.86
N LEU A 182 -6.94 1.96 1.58
CA LEU A 182 -6.74 1.50 0.21
C LEU A 182 -8.03 1.66 -0.60
N GLY A 183 -7.90 2.13 -1.83
CA GLY A 183 -8.94 2.11 -2.84
C GLY A 183 -8.34 1.68 -4.18
N PHE A 184 -9.19 1.20 -5.09
CA PHE A 184 -8.79 0.89 -6.46
C PHE A 184 -9.42 1.91 -7.41
N VAL A 185 -8.71 2.27 -8.48
CA VAL A 185 -9.21 3.25 -9.46
C VAL A 185 -9.10 2.74 -10.89
N ASP A 186 -9.96 3.27 -11.76
CA ASP A 186 -9.84 3.08 -13.20
C ASP A 186 -8.72 3.95 -13.80
N SER A 187 -8.52 3.85 -15.12
CA SER A 187 -7.54 4.64 -15.86
C SER A 187 -7.81 6.15 -15.87
N SER A 188 -9.02 6.58 -15.47
CA SER A 188 -9.40 7.99 -15.31
C SER A 188 -9.27 8.47 -13.86
N GLY A 189 -8.88 7.60 -12.93
CA GLY A 189 -8.75 7.90 -11.50
C GLY A 189 -10.05 7.80 -10.70
N ASN A 190 -11.13 7.27 -11.30
CA ASN A 190 -12.38 7.09 -10.56
C ASN A 190 -12.32 5.84 -9.69
N ARG A 191 -12.82 5.94 -8.45
CA ARG A 191 -12.84 4.80 -7.53
C ARG A 191 -13.73 3.68 -8.05
N ILE A 192 -13.20 2.47 -8.03
CA ILE A 192 -13.91 1.24 -8.39
C ILE A 192 -14.33 0.53 -7.11
N ARG A 193 -15.59 0.10 -7.07
CA ARG A 193 -16.05 -0.91 -6.13
C ARG A 193 -16.59 -2.10 -6.92
N TYR A 194 -15.86 -3.21 -6.88
CA TYR A 194 -16.16 -4.39 -7.66
C TYR A 194 -17.45 -5.08 -7.22
N GLN A 195 -18.04 -5.92 -8.08
CA GLN A 195 -19.10 -6.87 -7.76
C GLN A 195 -18.52 -8.13 -7.13
N LEU A 196 -19.27 -8.77 -6.23
CA LEU A 196 -18.86 -10.02 -5.59
C LEU A 196 -19.49 -11.21 -6.30
N SER A 197 -18.71 -12.26 -6.53
CA SER A 197 -19.17 -13.55 -7.01
C SER A 197 -18.58 -14.69 -6.17
N ALA A 198 -19.07 -15.92 -6.36
CA ALA A 198 -18.49 -17.10 -5.73
C ALA A 198 -17.03 -17.38 -6.14
N ASN A 199 -16.56 -16.76 -7.23
CA ASN A 199 -15.20 -16.92 -7.76
C ASN A 199 -14.32 -15.68 -7.51
N GLY A 200 -14.72 -14.79 -6.59
CA GLY A 200 -14.02 -13.53 -6.30
C GLY A 200 -14.71 -12.33 -6.93
N CYS A 201 -13.97 -11.21 -7.04
CA CYS A 201 -14.51 -9.93 -7.50
C CYS A 201 -14.45 -9.72 -9.01
N THR A 202 -15.48 -9.09 -9.58
CA THR A 202 -15.57 -8.71 -11.01
C THR A 202 -15.90 -7.23 -11.16
N ILE A 203 -15.57 -6.63 -12.31
CA ILE A 203 -16.00 -5.25 -12.66
C ILE A 203 -17.53 -5.17 -12.67
#